data_AF-G4RMH0-F1
#
_entry.id   AF-G4RMH0-F1
#
_cell.length_a   1.000
_cell.length_b   1.000
_cell.length_c   1.000
_cell.angle_alpha   90.00
_cell.angle_beta   90.00
_cell.angle_gamma   90.00
#
_symmetry.space_group_name_H-M   'P 1'
#
loop_
_entity.id
_entity.type
_entity.pdbx_description
1 polymer ?
#
loop_
_entity_poly.entity_id
_entity_poly.type
_entity_poly.pdbx_seq_one_letter_code
_entity_poly.pdbx_strand_id
1 'polypeptide(L)' 'MGSGSPKLNTVVCPNCKRPVRPKECSRKSLSKRYVLVTYCCPRCGIELITEHIEVT' A
#
# COMPACT_ATOMS: atom_id res chain seq x y z
N MET A 1 -13.25 12.93 9.85
CA MET A 1 -12.83 11.65 9.25
C MET A 1 -11.51 11.87 8.53
N GLY A 2 -10.39 11.81 9.26
CA GLY A 2 -9.06 11.96 8.68
C GLY A 2 -8.56 10.60 8.22
N SER A 3 -8.80 10.25 6.96
CA SER A 3 -8.13 9.12 6.31
C SER A 3 -6.66 9.49 6.20
N GLY A 4 -5.87 9.17 7.23
CA GLY A 4 -4.42 9.26 7.23
C GLY A 4 -3.86 8.23 6.27
N SER A 5 -4.07 8.44 4.97
CA SER A 5 -3.34 7.72 3.94
C SER A 5 -1.87 8.01 4.20
N PRO A 6 -1.00 7.00 4.46
CA PRO A 6 0.43 7.24 4.46
C PRO A 6 0.76 7.96 3.16
N LYS A 7 1.61 8.99 3.22
CA LYS A 7 2.06 9.74 2.05
C LYS A 7 2.90 8.80 1.19
N LEU A 8 2.23 7.90 0.46
CA LEU A 8 2.86 6.98 -0.45
C LEU A 8 3.44 7.83 -1.57
N ASN A 9 4.77 7.77 -1.68
CA ASN A 9 5.46 8.39 -2.78
C ASN A 9 4.99 7.75 -4.09
N THR A 10 5.06 8.53 -5.17
CA THR A 10 4.74 8.02 -6.50
C THR A 10 5.80 7.01 -6.90
N VAL A 11 5.40 5.82 -7.33
CA VAL A 11 6.32 4.74 -7.76
C VAL A 11 6.06 4.39 -9.21
N VAL A 12 7.08 3.93 -9.92
CA VAL A 12 6.91 3.42 -11.28
C VAL A 12 6.38 2.00 -11.22
N CYS A 13 5.16 1.80 -11.74
CA CYS A 13 4.59 0.45 -11.81
C CYS A 13 5.40 -0.41 -12.80
N PRO A 14 5.91 -1.59 -12.39
CA PRO A 14 6.74 -2.44 -13.25
C PRO A 14 5.95 -3.01 -14.43
N ASN A 15 4.63 -3.15 -14.31
CA ASN A 15 3.75 -3.62 -15.38
C ASN A 15 3.31 -2.49 -16.31
N CYS A 16 2.79 -1.38 -15.78
CA CYS A 16 2.30 -0.27 -16.60
C CYS A 16 3.43 0.62 -17.17
N LYS A 17 4.66 0.48 -16.65
CA LYS A 17 5.81 1.36 -16.97
C LYS A 17 5.50 2.85 -16.81
N ARG A 18 4.63 3.19 -15.84
CA ARG A 18 4.17 4.55 -15.58
C ARG A 18 4.24 4.88 -14.10
N PRO A 19 4.49 6.15 -13.75
CA PRO A 19 4.38 6.62 -12.38
C PRO A 19 2.93 6.52 -11.92
N VAL A 20 2.71 5.87 -10.78
CA VAL A 20 1.41 5.71 -10.15
C VAL A 20 1.51 5.98 -8.66
N ARG A 21 0.43 6.46 -8.06
CA ARG A 21 0.28 6.46 -6.60
C ARG A 21 -0.28 5.11 -6.18
N PRO A 22 0.47 4.30 -5.41
CA PRO A 22 -0.04 3.05 -4.89
C PRO A 22 -1.31 3.28 -4.07
N LYS A 23 -2.27 2.36 -4.16
CA LYS A 23 -3.48 2.36 -3.34
C LYS A 23 -3.49 1.14 -2.45
N GLU A 24 -4.03 1.26 -1.24
CA GLU A 24 -4.20 0.10 -0.35
C GLU A 24 -5.11 -0.90 -1.06
N CYS A 25 -4.65 -2.14 -1.18
CA CYS A 25 -5.40 -3.23 -1.79
C CYS A 25 -5.58 -4.41 -0.83
N SER A 26 -4.72 -4.54 0.18
CA SER A 26 -4.88 -5.53 1.23
C SER A 26 -4.39 -4.96 2.54
N ARG A 27 -5.10 -5.30 3.61
CA ARG A 27 -4.70 -4.99 4.98
C ARG A 27 -4.98 -6.22 5.85
N LYS A 28 -3.93 -6.81 6.40
CA LYS A 28 -3.99 -8.03 7.19
C LYS A 28 -3.42 -7.80 8.57
N SER A 29 -4.23 -8.05 9.60
CA SER A 29 -3.75 -8.08 10.98
C SER A 29 -2.88 -9.31 11.19
N LEU A 30 -1.60 -9.12 11.50
CA LEU A 30 -0.68 -10.21 11.80
C LEU A 30 -0.71 -10.58 13.29
N SER A 31 -0.88 -9.59 14.16
CA SER A 31 -0.90 -9.76 15.62
C SER A 31 -1.67 -8.61 16.26
N LYS A 32 -1.88 -8.66 17.59
CA LYS A 32 -2.59 -7.59 18.33
C LYS A 32 -2.01 -6.19 18.12
N ARG A 33 -0.74 -6.08 17.72
CA ARG A 33 -0.01 -4.82 17.53
C ARG A 33 0.56 -4.64 16.13
N TYR A 34 0.31 -5.54 15.18
CA TYR A 34 0.93 -5.44 13.85
C TYR A 34 -0.09 -5.66 12.75
N VAL A 35 -0.09 -4.76 11.77
CA VAL A 35 -0.86 -4.89 10.54
C VAL A 35 0.10 -4.86 9.35
N LEU A 36 -0.10 -5.80 8.44
CA LEU A 36 0.53 -5.84 7.14
C LEU A 36 -0.36 -5.09 6.15
N VAL A 37 0.15 -4.06 5.51
CA VAL A 37 -0.57 -3.30 4.48
C VAL A 37 0.11 -3.49 3.15
N THR A 38 -0.64 -3.96 2.16
CA THR A 38 -0.19 -4.08 0.78
C THR A 38 -0.81 -2.98 -0.06
N TYR A 39 0.04 -2.31 -0.82
CA TYR A 39 -0.33 -1.30 -1.79
C TYR A 39 -0.12 -1.82 -3.20
N CYS A 40 -1.15 -1.66 -4.03
CA CYS A 40 -1.15 -2.13 -5.42
C CYS A 40 -1.23 -0.96 -6.40
N CYS A 41 -0.86 -1.25 -7.65
CA CYS A 41 -1.09 -0.35 -8.77
C CYS A 41 -2.58 -0.13 -8.97
N PRO A 42 -3.08 1.12 -8.99
CA PRO A 42 -4.51 1.40 -9.16
C PRO A 42 -5.04 1.01 -10.54
N ARG A 43 -4.16 0.82 -11.54
CA ARG A 43 -4.52 0.52 -12.93
C ARG A 43 -4.59 -0.98 -13.22
N CYS A 44 -3.58 -1.73 -12.82
CA CYS A 44 -3.45 -3.15 -13.16
C CYS A 44 -3.50 -4.09 -11.96
N GLY A 45 -3.58 -3.57 -10.73
CA GLY A 45 -3.72 -4.38 -9.52
C GLY A 45 -2.46 -5.10 -9.05
N ILE A 46 -1.31 -4.96 -9.73
CA ILE A 46 -0.06 -5.59 -9.28
C ILE A 46 0.38 -5.01 -7.95
N GLU A 47 0.89 -5.84 -7.06
CA GLU A 47 1.48 -5.43 -5.79
C GLU A 47 2.73 -4.58 -6.03
N LEU A 48 2.84 -3.47 -5.30
CA LEU A 48 3.94 -2.51 -5.45
C LEU A 48 4.74 -2.37 -4.16
N ILE A 49 4.06 -2.28 -3.02
CA ILE A 49 4.67 -2.02 -1.72
C ILE A 49 3.94 -2.85 -0.67
N THR A 50 4.68 -3.43 0.27
CA THR A 50 4.12 -4.11 1.43
C THR A 50 4.79 -3.55 2.67
N GLU A 51 4.01 -3.03 3.60
CA GLU A 51 4.50 -2.40 4.83
C GLU A 51 4.01 -3.14 6.08
N HIS A 52 4.90 -3.30 7.05
CA HIS A 52 4.56 -3.78 8.40
C HIS A 52 4.38 -2.57 9.31
N ILE A 53 3.14 -2.28 9.70
CA ILE A 53 2.81 -1.15 10.56
C ILE A 53 2.55 -1.68 11.97
N GLU A 54 3.32 -1.18 12.93
CA GLU A 54 3.01 -1.35 14.35
C GLU A 54 1.83 -0.45 14.73
N VAL A 55 0.79 -1.06 15.29
CA VAL A 55 -0.41 -0.40 15.83
C VAL A 55 -0.19 -0.24 17.32
N THR A 56 0.42 0.88 17.72
CA THR A 56 0.52 1.34 19.11
C THR A 56 -0.79 1.87 19.64
#